data_AF-A0A956PHQ9-F1
#
_entry.id   AF-A0A956PHQ9-F1
#
_cell.length_a   1.000
_cell.length_b   1.000
_cell.length_c   1.000
_cell.angle_alpha   90.00
_cell.angle_beta   90.00
_cell.angle_gamma   90.00
#
_symmetry.space_group_name_H-M   'P 1'
#
loop_
_entity.id
_entity.type
_entity.pdbx_description
1 polymer ?
#
loop_
_entity_poly.entity_id
_entity_poly.type
_entity_poly.pdbx_seq_one_letter_code
_entity_poly.pdbx_strand_id
1 'polypeptide(L)'
;MVSLGVNDLTTLTPLLTWLKRQTTLIRVLQNRHRTKLIVLSGLPPIHGFPLLPEPLRFCLGLRARLFTWALEALVENEAGVRLVKLDQEFTVDMMSADGFHPGPPIYAIWTRSILSGLHLKSDR
;
A
#
# COMPACT_ATOMS: atom_id res chain seq x y z
N MET A 1 7.89 -7.58 4.53
CA MET A 1 6.92 -6.53 4.13
C MET A 1 6.18 -7.01 2.90
N VAL A 2 4.92 -6.62 2.74
CA VAL A 2 4.08 -6.90 1.57
C VAL A 2 3.67 -5.58 0.92
N SER A 3 3.87 -5.46 -0.39
CA SER A 3 3.38 -4.35 -1.20
C SER A 3 2.62 -4.90 -2.39
N LEU A 4 1.30 -4.95 -2.29
CA LEU A 4 0.40 -5.52 -3.30
C LEU A 4 -0.89 -4.70 -3.40
N GLY A 5 -1.44 -4.55 -4.60
CA GLY A 5 -2.78 -4.00 -4.82
C GLY A 5 -2.91 -2.99 -5.97
N VAL A 6 -1.81 -2.43 -6.49
CA VAL A 6 -1.88 -1.54 -7.66
C VAL A 6 -2.45 -2.28 -8.87
N ASN A 7 -2.06 -3.55 -9.08
CA ASN A 7 -2.62 -4.38 -10.15
C ASN A 7 -4.11 -4.69 -9.93
N ASP A 8 -4.54 -4.96 -8.71
CA ASP A 8 -5.95 -5.17 -8.39
C ASP A 8 -6.77 -3.90 -8.67
N LEU A 9 -6.19 -2.73 -8.43
CA LEU A 9 -6.78 -1.44 -8.70
C LEU A 9 -6.93 -1.18 -10.21
N THR A 10 -5.87 -1.41 -11.00
CA THR A 10 -5.87 -1.18 -12.45
C THR A 10 -6.70 -2.23 -13.21
N THR A 11 -6.83 -3.45 -12.69
CA THR A 11 -7.72 -4.50 -13.23
C THR A 11 -9.16 -4.43 -12.70
N LEU A 12 -9.48 -3.38 -11.92
CA LEU A 12 -10.82 -3.14 -11.35
C LEU A 12 -11.35 -4.28 -10.47
N THR A 13 -10.46 -5.04 -9.85
CA THR A 13 -10.81 -6.11 -8.90
C THR A 13 -11.72 -5.56 -7.80
N PRO A 14 -12.89 -6.16 -7.50
CA PRO A 14 -13.79 -5.65 -6.46
C PRO A 14 -13.12 -5.54 -5.09
N LEU A 15 -13.41 -4.46 -4.35
CA LEU A 15 -12.80 -4.19 -3.05
C LEU A 15 -12.92 -5.37 -2.08
N LEU A 16 -14.11 -5.98 -1.98
CA LEU A 16 -14.32 -7.12 -1.09
C LEU A 16 -13.51 -8.35 -1.50
N THR A 17 -13.32 -8.57 -2.80
CA THR A 17 -12.46 -9.65 -3.30
C THR A 17 -11.00 -9.42 -2.93
N TRP A 18 -10.53 -8.18 -3.08
CA TRP A 18 -9.18 -7.80 -2.69
C TRP A 18 -8.97 -7.93 -1.17
N LEU A 19 -9.90 -7.45 -0.34
CA LEU A 19 -9.82 -7.59 1.12
C LEU A 19 -9.80 -9.06 1.55
N LYS A 20 -10.63 -9.92 0.95
CA LYS A 20 -10.59 -11.36 1.22
C LYS A 20 -9.20 -11.96 0.91
N ARG A 21 -8.58 -11.55 -0.20
CA ARG A 21 -7.22 -11.98 -0.57
C ARG A 21 -6.18 -11.48 0.44
N GLN A 22 -6.28 -10.23 0.89
CA GLN A 22 -5.40 -9.67 1.93
C GLN A 22 -5.54 -10.45 3.25
N THR A 23 -6.75 -10.70 3.72
CA THR A 23 -7.02 -11.51 4.92
C THR A 23 -6.41 -12.92 4.78
N THR A 24 -6.61 -13.58 3.64
CA THR A 24 -6.02 -14.91 3.40
C THR A 24 -4.50 -14.86 3.44
N LEU A 25 -3.88 -13.86 2.81
CA LEU A 25 -2.43 -13.69 2.82
C LEU A 25 -1.89 -13.52 4.24
N ILE A 26 -2.49 -12.62 5.04
CA ILE A 26 -2.11 -12.38 6.44
C ILE A 26 -2.17 -13.68 7.24
N ARG A 27 -3.29 -14.41 7.14
CA ARG A 27 -3.49 -15.68 7.84
C ARG A 27 -2.47 -16.73 7.44
N VAL A 28 -2.13 -16.84 6.14
CA VAL A 28 -1.09 -17.77 5.68
C VAL A 28 0.26 -17.40 6.29
N LEU A 29 0.64 -16.12 6.27
CA LEU A 29 1.90 -15.64 6.84
C LEU A 29 1.99 -15.89 8.36
N GLN A 30 0.92 -15.62 9.10
CA GLN A 30 0.88 -15.87 10.55
C GLN A 30 0.83 -17.36 10.89
N ASN A 31 -0.07 -18.13 10.28
CA ASN A 31 -0.35 -19.50 10.71
C ASN A 31 0.67 -20.50 10.16
N ARG A 32 0.98 -20.41 8.86
CA ARG A 32 1.89 -21.34 8.19
C ARG A 32 3.34 -20.99 8.43
N HIS A 33 3.68 -19.70 8.33
CA HIS A 33 5.06 -19.23 8.42
C HIS A 33 5.43 -18.68 9.79
N ARG A 34 4.49 -18.65 10.75
CA ARG A 34 4.71 -18.14 12.12
C ARG A 34 5.28 -16.73 12.14
N THR A 35 4.94 -15.93 11.13
CA THR A 35 5.39 -14.55 10.99
C THR A 35 4.84 -13.72 12.14
N LYS A 36 5.73 -13.18 12.99
CA LYS A 36 5.34 -12.37 14.15
C LYS A 36 5.00 -10.92 13.80
N LEU A 37 5.57 -10.40 12.72
CA LEU A 37 5.37 -9.04 12.26
C LEU A 37 5.18 -9.01 10.74
N ILE A 38 4.03 -8.52 10.31
CA ILE A 38 3.70 -8.29 8.90
C ILE A 38 3.50 -6.80 8.72
N VAL A 39 4.33 -6.19 7.87
CA VAL A 39 4.16 -4.80 7.43
C VAL A 39 3.54 -4.81 6.05
N LEU A 40 2.30 -4.32 5.95
CA LEU A 40 1.60 -4.07 4.70
C LEU A 40 1.84 -2.63 4.27
N SER A 41 2.08 -2.43 2.98
CA SER A 41 2.03 -1.09 2.40
C SER A 41 0.61 -0.74 1.98
N GLY A 42 0.19 0.49 2.28
CA GLY A 42 -0.94 1.11 1.61
C GLY A 42 -0.65 1.28 0.11
N LEU A 43 -1.71 1.56 -0.65
CA LEU A 43 -1.56 1.90 -2.06
C LEU A 43 -0.89 3.26 -2.22
N PRO A 44 -0.04 3.43 -3.25
CA PRO A 44 0.58 4.71 -3.53
C PRO A 44 -0.47 5.76 -3.96
N PRO A 45 -0.13 7.06 -3.89
CA PRO A 45 -0.97 8.14 -4.39
C PRO A 45 -1.10 8.09 -5.92
N ILE A 46 -2.00 7.26 -6.44
CA ILE A 46 -2.19 7.05 -7.90
C ILE A 46 -2.49 8.34 -8.67
N HIS A 47 -3.03 9.37 -8.00
CA HIS A 47 -3.25 10.68 -8.59
C HIS A 47 -1.97 11.37 -9.09
N GLY A 48 -0.80 10.99 -8.56
CA GLY A 48 0.51 11.49 -8.98
C GLY A 48 1.14 10.74 -10.15
N PHE A 49 0.50 9.70 -10.70
CA PHE A 49 1.12 8.83 -11.72
C PHE A 49 1.03 9.50 -13.11
N PRO A 50 2.14 9.90 -13.74
CA PRO A 50 2.12 10.65 -15.00
C PRO A 50 1.64 9.83 -16.20
N LEU A 51 1.82 8.51 -16.19
CA LEU A 51 1.38 7.64 -17.29
C LEU A 51 -0.15 7.57 -17.42
N LEU A 52 -0.90 7.88 -16.35
CA LEU A 52 -2.35 7.78 -16.33
C LEU A 52 -2.97 9.12 -16.79
N PRO A 53 -3.79 9.13 -17.87
CA PRO A 53 -4.46 10.35 -18.29
C PRO A 53 -5.67 10.68 -17.40
N GLU A 54 -6.09 11.93 -17.40
CA GLU A 54 -7.42 12.28 -16.89
C GLU A 54 -8.52 11.80 -17.86
N PRO A 55 -9.67 11.33 -17.36
CA PRO A 55 -10.12 11.29 -15.96
C PRO A 55 -9.74 10.00 -15.21
N LEU A 56 -9.06 9.06 -15.87
CA LEU A 56 -8.75 7.75 -15.30
C LEU A 56 -7.88 7.86 -14.04
N ARG A 57 -6.88 8.74 -14.07
CA ARG A 57 -5.98 9.01 -12.95
C ARG A 57 -6.73 9.47 -11.70
N PHE A 58 -7.67 10.40 -11.85
CA PHE A 58 -8.53 10.84 -10.75
C PHE A 58 -9.37 9.69 -10.18
N CYS A 59 -10.08 8.95 -11.03
CA CYS A 59 -10.94 7.83 -10.59
C CYS A 59 -10.15 6.74 -9.86
N LEU A 60 -8.99 6.37 -10.39
CA LEU A 60 -8.09 5.40 -9.77
C LEU A 60 -7.47 5.93 -8.46
N GLY A 61 -7.20 7.24 -8.38
CA GLY A 61 -6.78 7.91 -7.14
C GLY A 61 -7.82 7.79 -6.03
N LEU A 62 -9.10 8.05 -6.31
CA LEU A 62 -10.19 7.87 -5.34
C LEU A 62 -10.32 6.41 -4.91
N ARG A 63 -10.27 5.48 -5.88
CA ARG A 63 -10.32 4.04 -5.59
C ARG A 63 -9.15 3.62 -4.69
N ALA A 64 -7.94 4.15 -4.91
CA ALA A 64 -6.77 3.82 -4.11
C ALA A 64 -6.94 4.25 -2.66
N ARG A 65 -7.50 5.44 -2.43
CA ARG A 65 -7.82 5.94 -1.08
C ARG A 65 -8.83 5.05 -0.38
N LEU A 66 -9.89 4.62 -1.07
CA LEU A 66 -10.89 3.70 -0.52
C LEU A 66 -10.28 2.35 -0.13
N PHE A 67 -9.42 1.78 -0.98
CA PHE A 67 -8.75 0.51 -0.72
C PHE A 67 -7.80 0.62 0.47
N THR A 68 -6.99 1.68 0.54
CA THR A 68 -6.09 1.91 1.69
C THR A 68 -6.87 2.10 2.99
N TRP A 69 -7.98 2.85 2.96
CA TRP A 69 -8.85 3.01 4.15
C TRP A 69 -9.43 1.67 4.62
N ALA A 70 -9.94 0.84 3.69
CA ALA A 70 -10.47 -0.46 4.04
C ALA A 70 -9.38 -1.44 4.55
N LEU A 71 -8.15 -1.33 4.01
CA LEU A 71 -7.01 -2.10 4.50
C LEU A 71 -6.60 -1.70 5.91
N GLU A 72 -6.67 -0.41 6.24
CA GLU A 72 -6.43 0.09 7.59
C GLU A 72 -7.39 -0.53 8.60
N ALA A 73 -8.69 -0.46 8.32
CA ALA A 73 -9.73 -1.06 9.17
C ALA A 73 -9.54 -2.59 9.34
N LEU A 74 -9.06 -3.27 8.30
CA LEU A 74 -8.72 -4.69 8.37
C LEU A 74 -7.53 -4.93 9.32
N VAL A 75 -6.47 -4.13 9.23
CA VAL A 75 -5.24 -4.29 10.02
C VAL A 75 -5.44 -3.94 11.50
N GLU A 76 -6.35 -3.02 11.84
CA GLU A 76 -6.66 -2.66 13.22
C GLU A 76 -7.05 -3.86 14.10
N ASN A 77 -7.63 -4.90 13.48
CA ASN A 77 -8.11 -6.10 14.16
C ASN A 77 -7.11 -7.27 14.10
N GLU A 78 -5.92 -7.08 13.50
CA GLU A 78 -4.97 -8.15 13.22
C GLU A 78 -3.68 -7.98 14.05
N ALA A 79 -3.50 -8.86 15.05
CA ALA A 79 -2.32 -8.85 15.89
C ALA A 79 -1.03 -9.12 15.08
N GLY A 80 0.02 -8.36 15.37
CA GLY A 80 1.30 -8.47 14.63
C GLY A 80 1.24 -7.96 13.19
N VAL A 81 0.14 -7.34 12.74
CA VAL A 81 0.06 -6.70 11.43
C VAL A 81 0.12 -5.18 11.59
N ARG A 82 0.83 -4.51 10.67
CA ARG A 82 0.99 -3.06 10.64
C ARG A 82 0.76 -2.56 9.22
N LEU A 83 0.11 -1.41 9.09
CA LEU A 83 -0.04 -0.71 7.83
C LEU A 83 0.92 0.48 7.80
N VAL A 84 1.69 0.61 6.72
CA VAL A 84 2.48 1.80 6.41
C VAL A 84 1.79 2.50 5.26
N LYS A 85 1.28 3.71 5.51
CA LYS A 85 0.70 4.54 4.47
C LYS A 85 1.77 5.37 3.77
N LEU A 86 1.54 5.60 2.48
CA LEU A 86 2.34 6.49 1.64
C LEU A 86 1.57 7.78 1.44
N ASP A 87 1.45 8.57 2.51
CA ASP A 87 0.63 9.80 2.55
C ASP A 87 1.34 11.03 1.95
N GLN A 88 2.43 10.82 1.22
CA GLN A 88 3.22 11.88 0.60
C GLN A 88 2.93 11.92 -0.90
N GLU A 89 2.73 13.11 -1.46
CA GLU A 89 2.50 13.27 -2.90
C GLU A 89 3.73 12.82 -3.70
N PHE A 90 3.47 12.08 -4.79
CA PHE A 90 4.51 11.68 -5.74
C PHE A 90 4.48 12.64 -6.92
N THR A 91 5.60 13.30 -7.18
CA THR A 91 5.77 14.16 -8.34
C THR A 91 6.40 13.38 -9.49
N VAL A 92 6.28 13.92 -10.72
CA VAL A 92 6.72 13.26 -11.95
C VAL A 92 8.23 12.95 -11.93
N ASP A 93 9.04 13.86 -11.39
CA ASP A 93 10.49 13.71 -11.27
C ASP A 93 10.93 12.62 -10.27
N MET A 94 10.01 12.16 -9.42
CA MET A 94 10.26 11.09 -8.48
C MET A 94 9.94 9.70 -9.05
N MET A 95 9.28 9.64 -10.21
CA MET A 95 8.90 8.40 -10.89
C MET A 95 10.06 7.83 -11.70
N SER A 96 9.95 6.54 -12.04
CA SER A 96 10.85 5.93 -13.01
C SER A 96 10.57 6.47 -14.43
N ALA A 97 11.48 6.21 -15.38
CA ALA A 97 11.36 6.66 -16.76
C ALA A 97 10.10 6.15 -17.49
N ASP A 98 9.47 5.07 -17.00
CA ASP A 98 8.20 4.57 -17.55
C ASP A 98 6.96 5.35 -17.08
N GLY A 99 7.13 6.30 -16.15
CA GLY A 99 6.03 7.11 -15.62
C GLY A 99 4.99 6.35 -14.79
N PHE A 100 5.27 5.12 -14.39
CA PHE A 100 4.36 4.27 -13.62
C PHE A 100 5.00 3.67 -12.38
N HIS A 101 6.22 3.15 -12.49
CA HIS A 101 6.92 2.58 -11.35
C HIS A 101 7.61 3.67 -10.51
N PRO A 102 7.76 3.44 -9.20
CA PRO A 102 8.54 4.32 -8.33
C PRO A 102 9.98 4.51 -8.81
N GLY A 103 10.46 5.75 -8.80
CA GLY A 103 11.89 6.03 -8.92
C GLY A 103 12.62 5.92 -7.57
N PRO A 104 13.95 6.08 -7.56
CA PRO A 104 14.75 6.02 -6.33
C PRO A 104 14.26 6.92 -5.17
N PRO A 105 13.79 8.17 -5.41
CA PRO A 105 13.30 9.02 -4.32
C PRO A 105 12.09 8.43 -3.57
N ILE A 106 11.17 7.78 -4.29
CA ILE A 106 9.98 7.16 -3.69
C ILE A 106 10.38 5.96 -2.84
N TYR A 107 11.32 5.13 -3.29
CA TYR A 107 11.81 4.02 -2.47
C TYR A 107 12.44 4.51 -1.16
N ALA A 108 13.20 5.61 -1.19
CA ALA A 108 13.75 6.21 0.02
C ALA A 108 12.67 6.72 0.99
N ILE A 109 11.60 7.33 0.47
CA ILE A 109 10.43 7.72 1.27
C ILE A 109 9.78 6.49 1.90
N TRP A 110 9.56 5.45 1.10
CA TRP A 110 8.94 4.21 1.55
C TRP A 110 9.71 3.58 2.70
N THR A 111 11.03 3.47 2.56
CA THR A 111 11.91 2.96 3.61
C THR A 111 11.80 3.79 4.89
N ARG A 112 11.81 5.12 4.79
CA ARG A 112 11.65 5.99 5.96
C ARG A 112 10.29 5.78 6.64
N SER A 113 9.20 5.73 5.89
CA SER A 113 7.86 5.50 6.44
C SER A 113 7.76 4.15 7.16
N ILE A 114 8.40 3.11 6.62
CA ILE A 114 8.47 1.79 7.27
C ILE A 114 9.25 1.89 8.59
N LEU A 115 10.45 2.46 8.56
CA LEU A 115 11.28 2.58 9.76
C LEU A 115 10.57 3.40 10.84
N SER A 116 9.98 4.54 10.51
CA SER A 116 9.22 5.34 11.48
C SER A 116 8.04 4.57 12.08
N GLY A 117 7.27 3.86 11.26
CA GLY A 117 6.14 3.05 11.72
C GLY A 117 6.54 1.88 12.64
N LEU A 118 7.77 1.37 12.49
CA LEU A 118 8.33 0.34 13.36
C LEU A 118 8.83 0.88 14.71
N HIS A 119 9.49 2.05 14.72
CA HIS A 119 10.04 2.62 15.95
C HIS A 119 8.98 3.19 16.90
N LEU A 120 7.89 3.77 16.38
CA LEU A 120 6.83 4.43 17.19
C LEU A 120 6.06 3.49 18.15
N LYS A 121 6.25 2.17 18.09
CA LYS A 121 5.60 1.20 18.99
C LYS A 121 6.56 0.21 19.66
N SER A 122 7.88 0.39 19.52
CA SER A 122 8.87 -0.40 20.26
C SER A 122 9.08 0.08 21.71
N ASP A 123 8.64 1.30 22.03
CA ASP A 123 8.74 1.92 23.36
C ASP A 123 7.47 1.71 24.23
N ARG A 124 6.78 0.57 24.08
CA ARG A 124 5.63 0.21 24.94
C ARG A 124 5.73 -1.21 25.45
#